data_AF-A0A4Q1B0G9-F1
#
_entry.id   AF-A0A4Q1B0G9-F1
#
_cell.length_a   1.000
_cell.length_b   1.000
_cell.length_c   1.000
_cell.angle_alpha   90.00
_cell.angle_beta   90.00
_cell.angle_gamma   90.00
#
_symmetry.space_group_name_H-M   'P 1'
#
loop_
_entity.id
_entity.type
_entity.pdbx_description
1 polymer ?
#
loop_
_entity_poly.entity_id
_entity_poly.type
_entity_poly.pdbx_seq_one_letter_code
_entity_poly.pdbx_strand_id
1 'polypeptide(L)'
;MQIGTNYNSYQTINSQVSANKSESNAKAEETQTFSSLMDSEKVEEKSEILEYLDKHKAFDSLNEEDAKLFRELLSDGSLDDEDMKKLSFEQTKTMHGVVLRDWSGNMDLPIIGVLKGKSFHLLASATYTGDDKFNKVLYKTMNETEDPRVRSNYFSMLALNLSQLASGKEALPGFQEGANIGNFAGFGPHNKDDVNINFEEFLYNYTARLQQDMNSTRDNIDIFKQYKEVSDFYTKVLNNYVSYSE
;
A
#
# COMPACT_ATOMS: atom_id res chain seq x y z
N MET A 1 -24.15 1.49 -37.34
CA MET A 1 -23.31 0.29 -37.12
C MET A 1 -23.35 0.01 -35.64
N GLN A 2 -23.85 -1.15 -35.24
CA GLN A 2 -24.22 -1.50 -33.86
C GLN A 2 -23.36 -2.68 -33.42
N ILE A 3 -22.52 -2.52 -32.40
CA ILE A 3 -21.90 -3.54 -31.53
C ILE A 3 -21.49 -2.74 -30.25
N GLY A 4 -22.05 -2.92 -29.04
CA GLY A 4 -21.93 -4.07 -28.11
C GLY A 4 -20.52 -4.04 -27.46
N THR A 5 -20.29 -3.90 -26.16
CA THR A 5 -20.92 -4.54 -24.99
C THR A 5 -20.56 -3.83 -23.67
N ASN A 6 -21.51 -3.76 -22.75
CA ASN A 6 -21.37 -3.42 -21.33
C ASN A 6 -20.68 -4.54 -20.54
N TYR A 7 -19.87 -4.21 -19.53
CA TYR A 7 -19.58 -5.08 -18.40
C TYR A 7 -19.85 -4.33 -17.09
N ASN A 8 -20.95 -4.69 -16.43
CA ASN A 8 -21.22 -4.48 -15.02
C ASN A 8 -21.31 -5.87 -14.37
N SER A 9 -20.52 -6.15 -13.35
CA SER A 9 -20.71 -7.32 -12.49
C SER A 9 -20.44 -6.95 -11.04
N TYR A 10 -21.49 -6.55 -10.32
CA TYR A 10 -21.54 -6.63 -8.87
C TYR A 10 -22.31 -7.90 -8.50
N GLN A 11 -21.64 -8.87 -7.89
CA GLN A 11 -22.31 -10.03 -7.29
C GLN A 11 -22.95 -9.60 -5.96
N THR A 12 -24.28 -9.68 -5.92
CA THR A 12 -25.09 -9.56 -4.69
C THR A 12 -25.25 -10.95 -4.08
N ILE A 13 -24.75 -11.15 -2.85
CA ILE A 13 -24.99 -12.39 -2.10
C ILE A 13 -26.35 -12.26 -1.41
N ASN A 14 -27.33 -13.02 -1.90
CA ASN A 14 -28.63 -13.22 -1.25
C ASN A 14 -28.56 -14.43 -0.31
N SER A 15 -28.68 -14.20 1.00
CA SER A 15 -28.88 -15.27 1.98
C SER A 15 -30.38 -15.51 2.18
N GLN A 16 -30.92 -16.57 1.57
CA GLN A 16 -32.23 -17.10 1.90
C GLN A 16 -32.12 -17.98 3.17
N VAL A 17 -32.72 -17.53 4.27
CA VAL A 17 -33.01 -18.38 5.43
C VAL A 17 -34.45 -18.87 5.28
N SER A 18 -34.62 -20.19 5.16
CA SER A 18 -35.90 -20.87 5.36
C SER A 18 -35.69 -21.99 6.36
N ALA A 19 -36.35 -21.92 7.51
CA ALA A 19 -36.64 -23.10 8.32
C ALA A 19 -37.91 -22.88 9.14
N ASN A 20 -38.77 -23.90 9.08
CA ASN A 20 -40.16 -23.93 9.47
C ASN A 20 -40.40 -23.87 10.99
N LYS A 21 -41.56 -23.33 11.34
CA LYS A 21 -42.18 -23.33 12.67
C LYS A 21 -42.84 -24.70 12.90
N SER A 22 -42.62 -25.33 14.05
CA SER A 22 -43.44 -26.44 14.59
C SER A 22 -43.35 -26.45 16.12
N GLU A 23 -44.49 -26.57 16.79
CA GLU A 23 -44.68 -26.48 18.25
C GLU A 23 -44.79 -27.83 18.96
N SER A 24 -44.42 -27.82 20.26
CA SER A 24 -44.76 -28.75 21.37
C SER A 24 -44.09 -30.14 21.34
N ASN A 25 -43.58 -30.76 22.42
CA ASN A 25 -44.01 -30.82 23.83
C ASN A 25 -42.87 -31.30 24.78
N ALA A 26 -43.08 -31.17 26.09
CA ALA A 26 -42.12 -31.18 27.19
C ALA A 26 -41.39 -32.51 27.54
N LYS A 27 -40.18 -32.38 28.14
CA LYS A 27 -39.83 -32.93 29.47
C LYS A 27 -38.52 -32.31 29.98
N ALA A 28 -38.55 -31.88 31.25
CA ALA A 28 -37.46 -31.25 31.97
C ALA A 28 -36.43 -32.28 32.44
N GLU A 29 -35.16 -31.98 32.22
CA GLU A 29 -34.00 -32.59 32.90
C GLU A 29 -32.88 -31.54 32.98
N GLU A 30 -32.06 -31.68 34.02
CA GLU A 30 -31.36 -30.64 34.77
C GLU A 30 -30.48 -29.66 33.97
N THR A 31 -30.65 -28.37 34.25
CA THR A 31 -29.73 -27.29 33.85
C THR A 31 -28.38 -27.47 34.53
N GLN A 32 -27.42 -28.06 33.82
CA GLN A 32 -26.01 -27.72 34.00
C GLN A 32 -25.73 -26.48 33.15
N THR A 33 -25.63 -25.34 33.81
CA THR A 33 -25.22 -24.07 33.19
C THR A 33 -23.83 -24.22 32.57
N PHE A 34 -23.73 -23.95 31.27
CA PHE A 34 -22.50 -23.91 30.45
C PHE A 34 -21.40 -22.98 31.02
N SER A 35 -21.67 -22.21 32.09
CA SER A 35 -20.70 -21.30 32.68
C SER A 35 -19.61 -21.98 33.51
N SER A 36 -19.71 -23.29 33.82
CA SER A 36 -18.70 -24.01 34.61
C SER A 36 -17.58 -24.65 33.77
N LEU A 37 -17.56 -24.43 32.44
CA LEU A 37 -16.50 -24.88 31.53
C LEU A 37 -15.66 -23.71 30.96
N MET A 38 -15.91 -22.49 31.43
CA MET A 38 -15.19 -21.27 31.06
C MET A 38 -14.15 -20.89 32.12
N ASP A 39 -13.37 -21.87 32.58
CA ASP A 39 -11.95 -21.61 32.87
C ASP A 39 -11.18 -21.96 31.61
N SER A 40 -11.45 -21.24 30.53
CA SER A 40 -10.50 -21.22 29.42
C SER A 40 -9.34 -20.36 29.89
N GLU A 41 -8.21 -20.98 30.22
CA GLU A 41 -6.92 -20.36 29.93
C GLU A 41 -7.07 -19.70 28.57
N LYS A 42 -6.87 -18.37 28.49
CA LYS A 42 -6.74 -17.69 27.21
C LYS A 42 -5.59 -18.39 26.49
N VAL A 43 -5.90 -19.35 25.64
CA VAL A 43 -5.00 -19.79 24.60
C VAL A 43 -4.87 -18.54 23.73
N GLU A 44 -3.80 -17.78 23.92
CA GLU A 44 -3.42 -16.73 22.98
C GLU A 44 -3.34 -17.41 21.61
N GLU A 45 -4.34 -17.14 20.78
CA GLU A 45 -4.36 -17.62 19.42
C GLU A 45 -3.16 -16.99 18.72
N LYS A 46 -2.16 -17.82 18.45
CA LYS A 46 -0.86 -17.36 17.98
C LYS A 46 -1.04 -16.82 16.57
N SER A 47 -0.65 -15.56 16.36
CA SER A 47 -0.73 -14.87 15.07
C SER A 47 -0.13 -15.73 13.94
N GLU A 48 -0.96 -16.08 12.95
CA GLU A 48 -0.56 -16.94 11.82
C GLU A 48 0.63 -16.36 11.03
N ILE A 49 0.68 -15.02 10.91
CA ILE A 49 1.81 -14.34 10.27
C ILE A 49 3.10 -14.48 11.10
N LEU A 50 3.03 -14.41 12.43
CA LEU A 50 4.21 -14.64 13.27
C LEU A 50 4.72 -16.07 13.15
N GLU A 51 3.82 -17.05 13.16
CA GLU A 51 4.22 -18.46 12.95
C GLU A 51 4.90 -18.66 11.61
N TYR A 52 4.37 -18.05 10.55
CA TYR A 52 4.98 -18.08 9.24
C TYR A 52 6.37 -17.44 9.25
N LEU A 53 6.49 -16.21 9.76
CA LEU A 53 7.76 -15.47 9.78
C LEU A 53 8.83 -16.22 10.60
N ASP A 54 8.45 -16.86 11.69
CA ASP A 54 9.32 -17.71 12.51
C ASP A 54 9.82 -18.94 11.75
N LYS A 55 8.90 -19.68 11.12
CA LYS A 55 9.24 -20.85 10.30
C LYS A 55 10.22 -20.49 9.18
N HIS A 56 10.10 -19.29 8.64
CA HIS A 56 10.94 -18.76 7.56
C HIS A 56 12.13 -17.94 8.05
N LYS A 57 12.41 -17.94 9.37
CA LYS A 57 13.57 -17.28 9.97
C LYS A 57 13.67 -15.79 9.62
N ALA A 58 12.53 -15.13 9.45
CA ALA A 58 12.49 -13.75 8.98
C ALA A 58 13.07 -12.76 10.00
N PHE A 59 13.12 -13.14 11.28
CA PHE A 59 13.68 -12.31 12.36
C PHE A 59 15.16 -12.60 12.66
N ASP A 60 15.75 -13.68 12.13
CA ASP A 60 17.11 -14.14 12.48
C ASP A 60 18.21 -13.12 12.11
N SER A 61 17.95 -12.27 11.11
CA SER A 61 18.89 -11.23 10.67
C SER A 61 18.69 -9.88 11.38
N LEU A 62 17.70 -9.77 12.27
CA LEU A 62 17.40 -8.53 12.97
C LEU A 62 18.17 -8.43 14.29
N ASN A 63 18.34 -7.21 14.78
CA ASN A 63 18.79 -7.00 16.15
C ASN A 63 17.64 -7.36 17.13
N GLU A 64 17.99 -7.57 18.40
CA GLU A 64 17.03 -8.00 19.43
C GLU A 64 15.88 -6.99 19.64
N GLU A 65 16.17 -5.70 19.53
CA GLU A 65 15.20 -4.62 19.72
C GLU A 65 14.14 -4.62 18.60
N ASP A 66 14.56 -4.62 17.35
CA ASP A 66 13.67 -4.65 16.18
C ASP A 66 12.90 -5.97 16.11
N ALA A 67 13.54 -7.11 16.40
CA ALA A 67 12.86 -8.39 16.43
C ALA A 67 11.75 -8.42 17.48
N LYS A 68 12.01 -7.87 18.67
CA LYS A 68 11.00 -7.78 19.73
C LYS A 68 9.86 -6.83 19.34
N LEU A 69 10.19 -5.64 18.84
CA LEU A 69 9.20 -4.65 18.41
C LEU A 69 8.30 -5.23 17.32
N PHE A 70 8.86 -5.84 16.26
CA PHE A 70 8.07 -6.32 15.15
C PHE A 70 7.15 -7.48 15.53
N ARG A 71 7.59 -8.34 16.47
CA ARG A 71 6.73 -9.37 17.05
C ARG A 71 5.57 -8.80 17.83
N GLU A 72 5.80 -7.74 18.60
CA GLU A 72 4.74 -7.05 19.33
C GLU A 72 3.71 -6.44 18.37
N LEU A 73 4.18 -5.75 17.32
CA LEU A 73 3.29 -5.13 16.33
C LEU A 73 2.44 -6.16 15.56
N LEU A 74 3.00 -7.32 15.23
CA LEU A 74 2.31 -8.37 14.46
C LEU A 74 1.56 -9.38 15.34
N SER A 75 1.49 -9.15 16.65
CA SER A 75 0.94 -10.09 17.62
C SER A 75 -0.55 -10.37 17.43
N ASP A 76 -1.30 -9.40 16.88
CA ASP A 76 -2.71 -9.53 16.57
C ASP A 76 -2.99 -10.04 15.13
N GLY A 77 -1.94 -10.36 14.38
CA GLY A 77 -2.04 -10.84 13.01
C GLY A 77 -2.18 -9.74 11.96
N SER A 78 -2.08 -8.47 12.33
CA SER A 78 -2.20 -7.34 11.43
C SER A 78 -1.11 -6.28 11.63
N LEU A 79 -1.04 -5.33 10.71
CA LEU A 79 -0.19 -4.15 10.82
C LEU A 79 -0.99 -2.94 10.33
N ASP A 80 -1.33 -2.05 11.26
CA ASP A 80 -2.22 -0.91 11.01
C ASP A 80 -1.53 0.46 11.13
N ASP A 81 -2.33 1.53 11.05
CA ASP A 81 -1.84 2.90 11.10
C ASP A 81 -1.23 3.27 12.46
N GLU A 82 -1.72 2.71 13.57
CA GLU A 82 -1.18 2.96 14.90
C GLU A 82 0.15 2.21 15.10
N ASP A 83 0.28 1.02 14.52
CA ASP A 83 1.55 0.30 14.52
C ASP A 83 2.61 1.02 13.71
N MET A 84 2.24 1.54 12.54
CA MET A 84 3.17 2.30 11.71
C MET A 84 3.69 3.57 12.41
N LYS A 85 2.91 4.19 13.31
CA LYS A 85 3.38 5.35 14.10
C LYS A 85 4.47 5.00 15.12
N LYS A 86 4.56 3.73 15.53
CA LYS A 86 5.57 3.25 16.47
C LYS A 86 6.91 2.98 15.77
N LEU A 87 6.91 2.90 14.43
CA LEU A 87 8.10 2.64 13.64
C LEU A 87 8.78 3.94 13.23
N SER A 88 10.11 3.98 13.39
CA SER A 88 10.93 4.94 12.67
C SER A 88 10.92 4.62 11.16
N PHE A 89 11.41 5.55 10.34
CA PHE A 89 11.57 5.31 8.90
C PHE A 89 12.51 4.12 8.63
N GLU A 90 13.66 4.05 9.32
CA GLU A 90 14.60 2.94 9.11
C GLU A 90 13.99 1.60 9.58
N GLN A 91 13.24 1.60 10.68
CA GLN A 91 12.50 0.41 11.10
C GLN A 91 11.38 0.03 10.12
N THR A 92 10.75 1.00 9.47
CA THR A 92 9.79 0.73 8.38
C THR A 92 10.49 0.04 7.20
N LYS A 93 11.69 0.47 6.81
CA LYS A 93 12.49 -0.21 5.77
C LYS A 93 12.80 -1.66 6.15
N THR A 94 13.22 -1.87 7.39
CA THR A 94 13.51 -3.22 7.91
C THR A 94 12.23 -4.07 7.95
N MET A 95 11.12 -3.53 8.44
CA MET A 95 9.81 -4.19 8.47
C MET A 95 9.35 -4.58 7.06
N HIS A 96 9.52 -3.71 6.06
CA HIS A 96 9.24 -4.05 4.66
C HIS A 96 10.01 -5.31 4.23
N GLY A 97 11.30 -5.43 4.59
CA GLY A 97 12.12 -6.62 4.33
C GLY A 97 11.68 -7.87 5.09
N VAL A 98 10.86 -7.75 6.14
CA VAL A 98 10.29 -8.87 6.90
C VAL A 98 8.95 -9.31 6.30
N VAL A 99 8.03 -8.36 6.14
CA VAL A 99 6.64 -8.67 5.75
C VAL A 99 6.41 -8.67 4.25
N LEU A 100 7.26 -8.05 3.43
CA LEU A 100 7.10 -7.96 1.97
C LEU A 100 8.30 -8.54 1.21
N ARG A 101 9.18 -9.29 1.88
CA ARG A 101 10.42 -9.85 1.33
C ARG A 101 10.24 -10.60 0.01
N ASP A 102 9.18 -11.40 -0.06
CA ASP A 102 8.93 -12.35 -1.14
C ASP A 102 7.94 -11.82 -2.20
N TRP A 103 7.74 -10.50 -2.30
CA TRP A 103 6.97 -9.89 -3.39
C TRP A 103 7.51 -10.28 -4.79
N SER A 104 8.76 -10.78 -4.87
CA SER A 104 9.42 -11.25 -6.09
C SER A 104 9.26 -12.75 -6.41
N GLY A 105 8.57 -13.57 -5.59
CA GLY A 105 8.38 -15.00 -5.89
C GLY A 105 7.36 -15.73 -5.00
N ASN A 106 6.58 -16.65 -5.59
CA ASN A 106 5.54 -17.50 -4.99
C ASN A 106 4.80 -16.89 -3.78
N MET A 107 3.80 -16.05 -4.06
CA MET A 107 2.82 -15.60 -3.06
C MET A 107 1.88 -16.74 -2.67
N ASP A 108 2.35 -17.67 -1.84
CA ASP A 108 1.48 -18.60 -1.10
C ASP A 108 1.00 -17.98 0.23
N LEU A 109 1.21 -16.68 0.43
CA LEU A 109 0.90 -15.99 1.68
C LEU A 109 -0.27 -15.02 1.56
N PRO A 110 -1.18 -15.01 2.55
CA PRO A 110 -2.17 -13.96 2.73
C PRO A 110 -1.56 -12.70 3.38
N ILE A 111 -0.29 -12.33 3.10
CA ILE A 111 0.37 -11.13 3.67
C ILE A 111 -0.43 -9.85 3.38
N ILE A 112 -1.10 -9.77 2.22
CA ILE A 112 -1.98 -8.62 1.92
C ILE A 112 -3.09 -8.49 2.97
N GLY A 113 -3.54 -9.61 3.56
CA GLY A 113 -4.53 -9.62 4.64
C GLY A 113 -4.03 -9.01 5.95
N VAL A 114 -2.71 -9.02 6.20
CA VAL A 114 -2.06 -8.45 7.39
C VAL A 114 -2.06 -6.92 7.34
N LEU A 115 -1.83 -6.35 6.17
CA LEU A 115 -1.65 -4.91 6.01
C LEU A 115 -2.99 -4.16 6.00
N LYS A 116 -3.17 -3.22 6.93
CA LYS A 116 -4.36 -2.37 7.06
C LYS A 116 -4.03 -0.89 6.84
N GLY A 117 -5.04 -0.13 6.42
CA GLY A 117 -4.94 1.33 6.32
C GLY A 117 -3.83 1.83 5.38
N LYS A 118 -2.86 2.55 5.92
CA LYS A 118 -1.68 3.12 5.27
C LYS A 118 -0.49 2.17 5.28
N SER A 119 -0.49 1.08 6.04
CA SER A 119 0.72 0.29 6.28
C SER A 119 1.38 -0.23 5.01
N PHE A 120 0.59 -0.70 4.04
CA PHE A 120 1.12 -1.07 2.72
C PHE A 120 1.83 0.10 2.01
N HIS A 121 1.18 1.26 1.91
CA HIS A 121 1.75 2.44 1.24
C HIS A 121 3.00 2.95 1.94
N LEU A 122 3.04 2.89 3.27
CA LEU A 122 4.18 3.32 4.09
C LEU A 122 5.36 2.35 3.96
N LEU A 123 5.13 1.04 4.03
CA LEU A 123 6.18 0.05 3.79
C LEU A 123 6.74 0.17 2.36
N ALA A 124 5.86 0.26 1.35
CA ALA A 124 6.28 0.33 -0.04
C ALA A 124 7.06 1.61 -0.37
N SER A 125 6.68 2.75 0.22
CA SER A 125 7.37 4.03 -0.01
C SER A 125 8.77 4.07 0.62
N ALA A 126 9.01 3.31 1.68
CA ALA A 126 10.29 3.30 2.38
C ALA A 126 11.43 2.68 1.55
N THR A 127 11.11 1.86 0.55
CA THR A 127 12.09 1.10 -0.26
C THR A 127 11.86 1.26 -1.77
N TYR A 128 11.07 2.25 -2.18
CA TYR A 128 10.52 2.33 -3.53
C TYR A 128 11.58 2.56 -4.62
N THR A 129 12.61 3.36 -4.33
CA THR A 129 13.73 3.67 -5.24
C THR A 129 15.08 3.35 -4.59
N GLY A 130 16.18 3.41 -5.35
CA GLY A 130 17.53 3.35 -4.81
C GLY A 130 17.98 4.60 -4.03
N ASP A 131 17.16 5.66 -3.99
CA ASP A 131 17.48 6.93 -3.32
C ASP A 131 16.77 7.04 -1.97
N ASP A 132 17.54 6.94 -0.88
CA ASP A 132 17.02 6.99 0.49
C ASP A 132 16.38 8.33 0.85
N LYS A 133 16.89 9.45 0.32
CA LYS A 133 16.31 10.78 0.59
C LYS A 133 14.94 10.87 -0.07
N PHE A 134 14.83 10.44 -1.31
CA PHE A 134 13.56 10.38 -2.02
C PHE A 134 12.56 9.43 -1.34
N ASN A 135 12.98 8.25 -0.90
CA ASN A 135 12.12 7.31 -0.18
C ASN A 135 11.57 7.91 1.14
N LYS A 136 12.39 8.64 1.90
CA LYS A 136 11.95 9.38 3.11
C LYS A 136 10.87 10.40 2.80
N VAL A 137 11.07 11.16 1.72
CA VAL A 137 10.13 12.18 1.25
C VAL A 137 8.82 11.55 0.75
N LEU A 138 8.91 10.45 0.02
CA LEU A 138 7.76 9.69 -0.46
C LEU A 138 6.97 9.11 0.73
N TYR A 139 7.66 8.53 1.72
CA TYR A 139 7.05 8.05 2.96
C TYR A 139 6.26 9.14 3.67
N LYS A 140 6.87 10.32 3.89
CA LYS A 140 6.18 11.48 4.48
C LYS A 140 4.94 11.88 3.68
N THR A 141 5.09 11.95 2.35
CA THR A 141 4.00 12.32 1.44
C THR A 141 2.81 11.34 1.51
N MET A 142 3.09 10.04 1.57
CA MET A 142 2.06 9.00 1.71
C MET A 142 1.41 9.05 3.09
N ASN A 143 2.19 9.26 4.15
CA ASN A 143 1.68 9.36 5.51
C ASN A 143 0.71 10.54 5.69
N GLU A 144 1.03 11.69 5.10
CA GLU A 144 0.20 12.90 5.11
C GLU A 144 -1.02 12.84 4.15
N THR A 145 -1.21 11.73 3.43
CA THR A 145 -2.30 11.59 2.46
C THR A 145 -3.33 10.61 3.01
N GLU A 146 -4.45 11.11 3.51
CA GLU A 146 -5.45 10.30 4.23
C GLU A 146 -6.30 9.39 3.31
N ASP A 147 -6.66 9.84 2.11
CA ASP A 147 -7.50 9.05 1.21
C ASP A 147 -6.68 7.90 0.56
N PRO A 148 -7.03 6.62 0.79
CA PRO A 148 -6.32 5.47 0.23
C PRO A 148 -6.34 5.43 -1.30
N ARG A 149 -7.39 5.97 -1.94
CA ARG A 149 -7.50 6.05 -3.40
C ARG A 149 -6.51 7.07 -3.95
N VAL A 150 -6.34 8.19 -3.26
CA VAL A 150 -5.36 9.22 -3.62
C VAL A 150 -3.94 8.66 -3.47
N ARG A 151 -3.62 7.99 -2.36
CA ARG A 151 -2.31 7.31 -2.18
C ARG A 151 -2.04 6.30 -3.29
N SER A 152 -3.03 5.47 -3.63
CA SER A 152 -2.88 4.46 -4.68
C SER A 152 -2.68 5.11 -6.06
N ASN A 153 -3.40 6.20 -6.35
CA ASN A 153 -3.19 6.96 -7.59
C ASN A 153 -1.78 7.57 -7.65
N TYR A 154 -1.27 8.09 -6.53
CA TYR A 154 0.09 8.63 -6.44
C TYR A 154 1.14 7.58 -6.78
N PHE A 155 1.01 6.36 -6.25
CA PHE A 155 1.89 5.25 -6.63
C PHE A 155 1.78 4.90 -8.11
N SER A 156 0.58 4.84 -8.69
CA SER A 156 0.40 4.55 -10.12
C SER A 156 1.07 5.61 -11.01
N MET A 157 0.92 6.89 -10.66
CA MET A 157 1.58 7.99 -11.37
C MET A 157 3.10 7.90 -11.27
N LEU A 158 3.62 7.68 -10.05
CA LEU A 158 5.05 7.54 -9.83
C LEU A 158 5.62 6.31 -10.55
N ALA A 159 4.99 5.14 -10.43
CA ALA A 159 5.40 3.91 -11.09
C ALA A 159 5.52 4.10 -12.60
N LEU A 160 4.53 4.74 -13.22
CA LEU A 160 4.54 5.05 -14.65
C LEU A 160 5.68 6.01 -15.01
N ASN A 161 5.88 7.06 -14.23
CA ASN A 161 6.93 8.04 -14.52
C ASN A 161 8.32 7.46 -14.34
N LEU A 162 8.57 6.69 -13.28
CA LEU A 162 9.84 6.00 -13.07
C LEU A 162 10.09 4.91 -14.11
N SER A 163 9.06 4.17 -14.54
CA SER A 163 9.19 3.19 -15.63
C SER A 163 9.62 3.84 -16.95
N GLN A 164 9.11 5.05 -17.25
CA GLN A 164 9.53 5.82 -18.42
C GLN A 164 11.00 6.23 -18.31
N LEU A 165 11.41 6.76 -17.16
CA LEU A 165 12.80 7.16 -16.90
C LEU A 165 13.77 5.97 -16.97
N ALA A 166 13.41 4.82 -16.38
CA ALA A 166 14.19 3.57 -16.46
C ALA A 166 14.39 3.11 -17.92
N SER A 167 13.41 3.41 -18.79
CA SER A 167 13.48 3.10 -20.22
C SER A 167 14.22 4.17 -21.04
N GLY A 168 14.88 5.14 -20.40
CA GLY A 168 15.57 6.25 -21.05
C GLY A 168 14.64 7.28 -21.71
N LYS A 169 13.36 7.31 -21.33
CA LYS A 169 12.37 8.27 -21.85
C LYS A 169 12.09 9.36 -20.83
N GLU A 170 11.57 10.49 -21.31
CA GLU A 170 11.05 11.53 -20.42
C GLU A 170 9.79 11.04 -19.70
N ALA A 171 9.62 11.47 -18.44
CA ALA A 171 8.41 11.18 -17.68
C ALA A 171 7.22 11.99 -18.22
N LEU A 172 6.18 11.32 -18.71
CA LEU A 172 4.93 11.97 -19.12
C LEU A 172 3.75 11.47 -18.28
N PRO A 173 2.74 12.32 -18.00
CA PRO A 173 1.47 11.87 -17.44
C PRO A 173 0.83 10.79 -18.33
N GLY A 174 0.18 9.80 -17.72
CA GLY A 174 -0.36 8.65 -18.48
C GLY A 174 -1.46 8.97 -19.47
N PHE A 175 -2.10 10.13 -19.36
CA PHE A 175 -3.10 10.60 -20.32
C PHE A 175 -2.50 11.39 -21.49
N GLN A 176 -1.22 11.78 -21.41
CA GLN A 176 -0.55 12.56 -22.44
C GLN A 176 -0.14 11.66 -23.61
N GLU A 177 -0.33 12.16 -24.83
CA GLU A 177 0.14 11.46 -26.04
C GLU A 177 1.66 11.24 -25.97
N GLY A 178 2.10 10.02 -26.32
CA GLY A 178 3.50 9.62 -26.23
C GLY A 178 3.92 9.05 -24.87
N ALA A 179 3.06 9.13 -23.84
CA ALA A 179 3.29 8.42 -22.59
C ALA A 179 3.40 6.91 -22.86
N ASN A 180 4.46 6.28 -22.36
CA ASN A 180 4.67 4.85 -22.57
C ASN A 180 3.83 4.02 -21.59
N ILE A 181 2.53 3.93 -21.86
CA ILE A 181 1.54 3.22 -21.04
C ILE A 181 1.70 1.69 -21.15
N GLY A 182 2.32 1.19 -22.23
CA GLY A 182 2.48 -0.25 -22.48
C GLY A 182 3.31 -1.00 -21.41
N ASN A 183 4.14 -0.28 -20.66
CA ASN A 183 4.88 -0.76 -19.49
C ASN A 183 4.26 -0.24 -18.16
N PHE A 184 2.93 -0.10 -18.09
CA PHE A 184 2.26 0.25 -16.83
C PHE A 184 2.69 -0.73 -15.73
N ALA A 185 3.19 -0.18 -14.62
CA ALA A 185 3.57 -0.91 -13.40
C ALA A 185 4.77 -1.87 -13.50
N GLY A 186 5.76 -1.57 -14.35
CA GLY A 186 7.05 -2.26 -14.28
C GLY A 186 7.91 -1.81 -13.10
N PHE A 187 7.77 -0.57 -12.63
CA PHE A 187 8.64 -0.02 -11.59
C PHE A 187 8.11 -0.24 -10.17
N GLY A 188 8.99 -0.68 -9.27
CA GLY A 188 8.77 -0.81 -7.83
C GLY A 188 10.05 -1.24 -7.10
N PRO A 189 9.96 -1.67 -5.82
CA PRO A 189 11.13 -2.02 -5.03
C PRO A 189 12.06 -3.09 -5.65
N HIS A 190 11.52 -3.97 -6.50
CA HIS A 190 12.26 -5.07 -7.14
C HIS A 190 13.22 -4.62 -8.26
N ASN A 191 12.99 -3.45 -8.84
CA ASN A 191 13.86 -2.84 -9.85
C ASN A 191 14.20 -1.39 -9.49
N LYS A 192 14.22 -1.10 -8.18
CA LYS A 192 14.50 0.21 -7.62
C LYS A 192 15.83 0.82 -8.06
N ASP A 193 16.78 -0.02 -8.48
CA ASP A 193 18.13 0.35 -8.92
C ASP A 193 18.21 0.60 -10.45
N ASP A 194 17.14 0.34 -11.20
CA ASP A 194 17.08 0.56 -12.66
C ASP A 194 16.93 2.05 -13.01
N VAL A 195 16.59 2.89 -12.03
CA VAL A 195 16.45 4.34 -12.19
C VAL A 195 17.63 5.03 -11.52
N ASN A 196 18.57 5.48 -12.34
CA ASN A 196 19.68 6.34 -11.92
C ASN A 196 19.37 7.80 -12.30
N ILE A 197 18.59 8.49 -11.47
CA ILE A 197 18.20 9.88 -11.69
C ILE A 197 18.59 10.77 -10.52
N ASN A 198 18.88 12.03 -10.82
CA ASN A 198 18.92 13.07 -9.80
C ASN A 198 17.48 13.43 -9.43
N PHE A 199 16.98 12.91 -8.31
CA PHE A 199 15.60 13.15 -7.86
C PHE A 199 15.30 14.62 -7.58
N GLU A 200 16.28 15.41 -7.15
CA GLU A 200 16.11 16.84 -6.94
C GLU A 200 15.82 17.55 -8.26
N GLU A 201 16.71 17.36 -9.24
CA GLU A 201 16.56 17.94 -10.57
C GLU A 201 15.27 17.45 -11.26
N PHE A 202 14.97 16.15 -11.15
CA PHE A 202 13.74 15.59 -11.67
C PHE A 202 12.50 16.27 -11.07
N LEU A 203 12.42 16.38 -9.74
CA LEU A 203 11.26 16.96 -9.07
C LEU A 203 11.07 18.43 -9.44
N TYR A 204 12.14 19.23 -9.48
CA TYR A 204 12.05 20.63 -9.89
C TYR A 204 11.61 20.77 -11.35
N ASN A 205 12.30 20.10 -12.27
CA ASN A 205 12.04 20.23 -13.70
C ASN A 205 10.66 19.67 -14.08
N TYR A 206 10.28 18.52 -13.52
CA TYR A 206 9.01 17.90 -13.86
C TYR A 206 7.83 18.66 -13.28
N THR A 207 7.93 19.13 -12.03
CA THR A 207 6.87 19.97 -11.43
C THR A 207 6.69 21.27 -12.20
N ALA A 208 7.77 21.93 -12.62
CA ALA A 208 7.70 23.14 -13.44
C ALA A 208 7.01 22.88 -14.80
N ARG A 209 7.35 21.77 -15.48
CA ARG A 209 6.68 21.37 -16.72
C ARG A 209 5.19 21.12 -16.51
N LEU A 210 4.82 20.35 -15.49
CA LEU A 210 3.41 20.06 -15.18
C LEU A 210 2.60 21.33 -14.94
N GLN A 211 3.18 22.33 -14.27
CA GLN A 211 2.53 23.61 -14.05
C GLN A 211 2.35 24.40 -15.37
N GLN A 212 3.35 24.37 -16.25
CA GLN A 212 3.25 24.99 -17.57
C GLN A 212 2.16 24.32 -18.41
N ASP A 213 2.15 22.98 -18.47
CA ASP A 213 1.17 22.21 -19.23
C ASP A 213 -0.24 22.45 -18.69
N MET A 214 -0.43 22.36 -17.36
CA MET A 214 -1.68 22.70 -16.68
C MET A 214 -2.18 24.11 -17.06
N ASN A 215 -1.28 25.10 -17.08
CA ASN A 215 -1.65 26.47 -17.44
C ASN A 215 -2.03 26.61 -18.92
N SER A 216 -1.37 25.87 -19.80
CA SER A 216 -1.67 25.87 -21.23
C SER A 216 -3.01 25.21 -21.58
N THR A 217 -3.51 24.32 -20.71
CA THR A 217 -4.75 23.58 -20.93
C THR A 217 -5.95 24.16 -20.17
N ARG A 218 -5.85 25.38 -19.63
CA ARG A 218 -6.91 26.00 -18.80
C ARG A 218 -8.28 26.07 -19.48
N ASP A 219 -8.32 26.20 -20.81
CA ASP A 219 -9.56 26.27 -21.58
C ASP A 219 -10.21 24.89 -21.81
N ASN A 220 -9.48 23.80 -21.57
CA ASN A 220 -10.02 22.44 -21.57
C ASN A 220 -10.10 21.92 -20.14
N ILE A 221 -11.29 22.02 -19.54
CA ILE A 221 -11.50 21.71 -18.12
C ILE A 221 -11.13 20.28 -17.73
N ASP A 222 -11.34 19.30 -18.61
CA ASP A 222 -11.10 17.89 -18.30
C ASP A 222 -9.61 17.54 -18.37
N ILE A 223 -8.89 18.13 -19.34
CA ILE A 223 -7.44 17.99 -19.43
C ILE A 223 -6.76 18.79 -18.30
N PHE A 224 -7.26 19.99 -17.99
CA PHE A 224 -6.77 20.79 -16.88
C PHE A 224 -6.84 20.04 -15.54
N LYS A 225 -7.97 19.38 -15.25
CA LYS A 225 -8.13 18.58 -14.03
C LYS A 225 -7.10 17.46 -13.94
N GLN A 226 -6.87 16.74 -15.03
CA GLN A 226 -5.90 15.66 -15.09
C GLN A 226 -4.47 16.17 -14.83
N TYR A 227 -4.06 17.28 -15.47
CA TYR A 227 -2.77 17.91 -15.17
C TYR A 227 -2.67 18.42 -13.74
N LYS A 228 -3.77 19.00 -13.21
CA LYS A 228 -3.81 19.49 -11.84
C LYS A 228 -3.56 18.36 -10.83
N GLU A 229 -4.17 17.20 -11.00
CA GLU A 229 -3.98 16.05 -10.11
C GLU A 229 -2.51 15.58 -10.06
N VAL A 230 -1.87 15.46 -11.23
CA VAL A 230 -0.45 15.08 -11.32
C VAL A 230 0.44 16.18 -10.73
N SER A 231 0.15 17.44 -11.06
CA SER A 231 0.87 18.60 -10.55
C SER A 231 0.78 18.71 -9.03
N ASP A 232 -0.39 18.51 -8.44
CA ASP A 232 -0.61 18.55 -6.99
C ASP A 232 0.24 17.48 -6.28
N PHE A 233 0.30 16.26 -6.83
CA PHE A 233 1.12 15.18 -6.30
C PHE A 233 2.61 15.55 -6.29
N TYR A 234 3.17 15.90 -7.46
CA TYR A 234 4.60 16.20 -7.56
C TYR A 234 4.99 17.47 -6.80
N THR A 235 4.09 18.46 -6.73
CA THR A 235 4.30 19.64 -5.87
C THR A 235 4.38 19.24 -4.40
N LYS A 236 3.51 18.34 -3.92
CA LYS A 236 3.57 17.85 -2.54
C LYS A 236 4.88 17.11 -2.24
N VAL A 237 5.32 16.24 -3.16
CA VAL A 237 6.60 15.53 -3.05
C VAL A 237 7.77 16.52 -3.03
N LEU A 238 7.80 17.48 -3.97
CA LEU A 238 8.85 18.49 -4.05
C LEU A 238 8.92 19.34 -2.77
N ASN A 239 7.78 19.82 -2.25
CA ASN A 239 7.76 20.59 -1.00
C ASN A 239 8.35 19.79 0.16
N ASN A 240 7.98 18.51 0.28
CA ASN A 240 8.54 17.63 1.30
C ASN A 240 10.04 17.35 1.09
N TYR A 241 10.52 17.34 -0.17
CA TYR A 241 11.93 17.18 -0.51
C TYR A 241 12.78 18.40 -0.11
N VAL A 242 12.26 19.61 -0.37
CA VAL A 242 12.92 20.87 -0.01
C VAL A 242 13.00 21.01 1.51
N SER A 243 11.91 20.77 2.24
CA SER A 243 11.90 20.85 3.71
C SER A 243 12.82 19.84 4.40
N TYR A 244 13.27 18.80 3.71
CA TYR A 244 14.25 17.84 4.25
C TYR A 244 15.70 18.30 4.05
N SER A 245 15.92 19.35 3.25
CA SER A 245 17.24 19.88 2.91
C SER A 245 17.61 21.14 3.70
N GLU A 246 16.69 21.64 4.52
CA GLU A 246 16.84 22.75 5.48
C GLU A 246 17.07 22.22 6.90
#